data_AF-A0AAE3IBT4-F1
#
_entry.id   AF-A0AAE3IBT4-F1
#
_cell.length_a   1.000
_cell.length_b   1.000
_cell.length_c   1.000
_cell.angle_alpha   90.00
_cell.angle_beta   90.00
_cell.angle_gamma   90.00
#
_symmetry.space_group_name_H-M   'P 1'
#
loop_
_entity.id
_entity.type
_entity.pdbx_description
1 polymer ?
#
loop_
_entity_poly.entity_id
_entity_poly.type
_entity_poly.pdbx_seq_one_letter_code
_entity_poly.pdbx_strand_id
1 'polypeptide(L)'
;MSDVFGRMLGSYLAWQTSRQFVRVMLDASPTPPEAALLEGARNNRNWFDEEFSTSEKYRVVKQYRPRRARRMKHCEWSLESYPIEDLGTVLPETGDLPPSELTGPFTDVVAYVREQIEAVDSDSYSVQYVENLEAVLNLIAEFPPIVVEPGWVQRSAKVMKRHHGGSWDVRAMPGYVEDGNHRALATAIHTDSSEVTCFVGRHRWFRW
;
A
#
# COMPACT_ATOMS: atom_id res chain seq x y z
N MET A 1 -9.23 20.97 -13.75
CA MET A 1 -8.51 19.68 -13.94
C MET A 1 -8.17 19.15 -12.57
N SER A 2 -8.69 17.97 -12.22
CA SER A 2 -8.43 17.31 -10.93
C SER A 2 -6.92 17.19 -10.70
N ASP A 3 -6.41 17.77 -9.62
CA ASP A 3 -5.01 17.60 -9.22
C ASP A 3 -4.83 16.18 -8.67
N VAL A 4 -4.64 15.21 -9.58
CA VAL A 4 -4.44 13.79 -9.24
C VAL A 4 -3.26 13.62 -8.29
N PHE A 5 -2.23 14.46 -8.41
CA PHE A 5 -1.11 14.46 -7.48
C PHE A 5 -1.53 14.89 -6.07
N GLY A 6 -2.33 15.95 -5.96
CA GLY A 6 -2.95 16.38 -4.69
C GLY A 6 -3.81 15.29 -4.05
N ARG A 7 -4.63 14.58 -4.85
CA ARG A 7 -5.45 13.45 -4.39
C ARG A 7 -4.61 12.27 -3.94
N MET A 8 -3.56 11.92 -4.67
CA MET A 8 -2.60 10.87 -4.30
C MET A 8 -1.92 11.21 -2.96
N LEU A 9 -1.48 12.46 -2.77
CA LEU A 9 -0.89 12.89 -1.49
C LEU A 9 -1.91 12.82 -0.34
N GLY A 10 -3.17 13.20 -0.60
CA GLY A 10 -4.26 13.05 0.36
C GLY A 10 -4.49 11.60 0.78
N SER A 11 -4.56 10.68 -0.20
CA SER A 11 -4.67 9.24 0.02
C SER A 11 -3.52 8.69 0.86
N TYR A 12 -2.30 9.09 0.52
CA TYR A 12 -1.12 8.71 1.27
C TYR A 12 -1.21 9.17 2.73
N LEU A 13 -1.50 10.44 2.98
CA LEU A 13 -1.56 11.02 4.33
C LEU A 13 -2.68 10.37 5.16
N ALA A 14 -3.88 10.25 4.58
CA ALA A 14 -5.02 9.62 5.23
C ALA A 14 -4.73 8.16 5.61
N TRP A 15 -4.04 7.42 4.74
CA TRP A 15 -3.66 6.05 5.05
C TRP A 15 -2.59 5.97 6.14
N GLN A 16 -1.57 6.84 6.11
CA GLN A 16 -0.50 6.81 7.13
C GLN A 16 -1.05 7.06 8.54
N THR A 17 -2.00 7.98 8.67
CA THR A 17 -2.69 8.21 9.95
C THR A 17 -3.59 7.03 10.31
N SER A 18 -4.43 6.53 9.38
CA SER A 18 -5.35 5.42 9.65
C SER A 18 -4.62 4.12 10.01
N ARG A 19 -3.50 3.82 9.34
CA ARG A 19 -2.70 2.61 9.61
C ARG A 19 -2.27 2.51 11.08
N GLN A 20 -1.85 3.63 11.69
CA GLN A 20 -1.43 3.60 13.10
C GLN A 20 -2.60 3.31 14.04
N PHE A 21 -3.77 3.92 13.78
CA PHE A 21 -4.98 3.63 14.56
C PHE A 21 -5.44 2.18 14.40
N VAL A 22 -5.53 1.68 13.16
CA VAL A 22 -5.89 0.28 12.88
C VAL A 22 -4.93 -0.68 13.59
N ARG A 23 -3.61 -0.39 13.57
CA ARG A 23 -2.61 -1.19 14.29
C ARG A 23 -2.83 -1.23 15.80
N VAL A 24 -2.91 -0.06 16.44
CA VAL A 24 -3.09 0.04 17.90
C VAL A 24 -4.42 -0.58 18.35
N MET A 25 -5.48 -0.44 17.56
CA MET A 25 -6.79 -1.00 17.85
C MET A 25 -6.79 -2.53 17.76
N LEU A 26 -6.12 -3.10 16.76
CA LEU A 26 -5.95 -4.56 16.62
C LEU A 26 -5.01 -5.15 17.67
N ASP A 27 -4.01 -4.39 18.15
CA ASP A 27 -3.12 -4.80 19.24
C ASP A 27 -3.83 -4.80 20.60
N ALA A 28 -4.89 -4.00 20.77
CA ALA A 28 -5.59 -3.79 22.04
C ALA A 28 -6.85 -4.64 22.24
N SER A 29 -7.32 -5.36 21.21
CA SER A 29 -8.45 -6.30 21.29
C SER A 29 -8.45 -7.25 20.10
N PRO A 30 -8.88 -8.52 20.29
CA PRO A 30 -8.98 -9.50 19.19
C PRO A 30 -9.99 -9.07 18.11
N THR A 31 -10.87 -8.12 18.41
CA THR A 31 -11.71 -7.46 17.40
C THR A 31 -11.96 -6.03 17.87
N PRO A 32 -11.24 -5.02 17.37
CA PRO A 32 -11.55 -3.65 17.69
C PRO A 32 -12.96 -3.30 17.20
N PRO A 33 -13.74 -2.56 18.00
CA PRO A 33 -15.09 -2.20 17.59
C PRO A 33 -15.03 -1.42 16.27
N GLU A 34 -15.72 -1.93 15.26
CA GLU A 34 -15.84 -1.38 13.90
C GLU A 34 -16.04 0.16 13.92
N ALA A 35 -16.84 0.65 14.88
CA ALA A 35 -17.10 2.07 15.10
C ALA A 35 -15.83 2.92 15.34
N ALA A 36 -14.85 2.43 16.11
CA ALA A 36 -13.60 3.14 16.39
C ALA A 36 -12.66 3.14 15.18
N LEU A 37 -12.67 2.06 14.39
CA LEU A 37 -11.95 2.00 13.11
C LEU A 37 -12.55 2.98 12.10
N LEU A 38 -13.88 3.02 12.01
CA LEU A 38 -14.64 3.93 11.15
C LEU A 38 -14.40 5.39 11.54
N GLU A 39 -14.42 5.72 12.83
CA GLU A 39 -14.14 7.07 13.33
C GLU A 39 -12.71 7.52 13.02
N GLY A 40 -11.71 6.66 13.28
CA GLY A 40 -10.31 6.96 13.00
C GLY A 40 -10.06 7.27 11.52
N ALA A 41 -10.63 6.49 10.60
CA ALA A 41 -10.44 6.77 9.18
C ALA A 41 -11.35 7.90 8.64
N ARG A 42 -12.54 8.13 9.23
CA ARG A 42 -13.36 9.32 8.94
C ARG A 42 -12.64 10.61 9.31
N ASN A 43 -12.02 10.67 10.48
CA ASN A 43 -11.25 11.84 10.92
C ASN A 43 -10.03 12.13 10.02
N ASN A 44 -9.57 11.13 9.26
CA ASN A 44 -8.47 11.26 8.32
C ASN A 44 -8.92 11.59 6.89
N ARG A 45 -10.22 11.59 6.60
CA ARG A 45 -10.76 12.07 5.31
C ARG A 45 -10.48 13.56 5.08
N ASN A 46 -10.18 14.33 6.12
CA ASN A 46 -9.81 15.74 6.01
C ASN A 46 -8.62 15.97 5.04
N TRP A 47 -7.76 14.97 4.83
CA TRP A 47 -6.68 15.07 3.83
C TRP A 47 -7.17 15.02 2.38
N PHE A 48 -8.40 14.58 2.12
CA PHE A 48 -9.09 14.66 0.84
C PHE A 48 -9.87 15.95 0.67
N ASP A 49 -10.20 16.64 1.77
CA ASP A 49 -10.90 17.91 1.68
C ASP A 49 -10.07 18.95 0.91
N GLU A 50 -10.79 19.80 0.21
CA GLU A 50 -10.25 20.90 -0.59
C GLU A 50 -9.59 21.98 0.29
N GLU A 51 -9.84 21.95 1.61
CA GLU A 51 -9.24 22.87 2.58
C GLU A 51 -7.71 22.80 2.59
N PHE A 52 -7.12 21.65 2.26
CA PHE A 52 -5.66 21.51 2.15
C PHE A 52 -5.23 21.61 0.69
N SER A 53 -4.40 22.60 0.38
CA SER A 53 -3.77 22.72 -0.94
C SER A 53 -2.77 21.58 -1.19
N THR A 54 -2.52 21.25 -2.45
CA THR A 54 -1.48 20.28 -2.85
C THR A 54 -0.10 20.64 -2.31
N SER A 55 0.22 21.93 -2.25
CA SER A 55 1.47 22.43 -1.67
C SER A 55 1.59 22.12 -0.19
N GLU A 56 0.49 22.24 0.58
CA GLU A 56 0.46 21.89 2.00
C GLU A 56 0.58 20.40 2.22
N LYS A 57 -0.21 19.59 1.49
CA LYS A 57 -0.11 18.12 1.52
C LYS A 57 1.32 17.67 1.23
N TYR A 58 1.95 18.24 0.19
CA TYR A 58 3.34 17.94 -0.16
C TYR A 58 4.33 18.36 0.93
N ARG A 59 4.14 19.52 1.55
CA ARG A 59 4.99 20.01 2.65
C ARG A 59 4.97 19.04 3.83
N VAL A 60 3.79 18.57 4.22
CA VAL A 60 3.60 17.56 5.28
C VAL A 60 4.33 16.27 4.93
N VAL A 61 4.08 15.68 3.74
CA VAL A 61 4.77 14.45 3.31
C VAL A 61 6.30 14.63 3.29
N LYS A 62 6.79 15.79 2.82
CA LYS A 62 8.22 16.11 2.77
C LYS A 62 8.84 16.23 4.16
N GLN A 63 8.13 16.75 5.14
CA GLN A 63 8.60 16.87 6.53
C GLN A 63 8.79 15.50 7.17
N TYR A 64 7.83 14.58 7.01
CA TYR A 64 7.88 13.26 7.64
C TYR A 64 8.65 12.20 6.84
N ARG A 65 8.67 12.32 5.50
CA ARG A 65 9.24 11.33 4.57
C ARG A 65 9.90 12.00 3.35
N PRO A 66 10.99 12.77 3.54
CA PRO A 66 11.58 13.62 2.50
C PRO A 66 12.03 12.86 1.24
N ARG A 67 12.59 11.65 1.41
CA ARG A 67 13.03 10.81 0.28
C ARG A 67 11.84 10.31 -0.56
N ARG A 68 10.75 9.89 0.09
CA ARG A 68 9.52 9.42 -0.57
C ARG A 68 8.78 10.58 -1.25
N ALA A 69 8.67 11.73 -0.59
CA ALA A 69 8.11 12.95 -1.17
C ALA A 69 8.83 13.37 -2.47
N ARG A 70 10.16 13.31 -2.47
CA ARG A 70 10.95 13.61 -3.68
C ARG A 70 10.60 12.64 -4.81
N ARG A 71 10.57 11.32 -4.54
CA ARG A 71 10.16 10.32 -5.55
C ARG A 71 8.78 10.63 -6.12
N MET A 72 7.81 10.88 -5.23
CA MET A 72 6.44 11.16 -5.64
C MET A 72 6.31 12.38 -6.56
N LYS A 73 7.08 13.45 -6.29
CA LYS A 73 7.09 14.65 -7.14
C LYS A 73 7.65 14.41 -8.55
N HIS A 74 8.45 13.35 -8.74
CA HIS A 74 9.08 13.03 -10.02
C HIS A 74 8.27 12.05 -10.88
N CYS A 75 7.07 11.67 -10.43
CA CYS A 75 6.15 10.85 -11.21
C CYS A 75 5.02 11.70 -11.80
N GLU A 76 4.55 11.28 -12.96
CA GLU A 76 3.20 11.56 -13.46
C GLU A 76 2.24 10.58 -12.81
N TRP A 77 1.11 11.08 -12.33
CA TRP A 77 0.15 10.30 -11.55
C TRP A 77 -1.15 10.18 -12.30
N SER A 78 -1.66 8.96 -12.38
CA SER A 78 -3.02 8.61 -12.80
C SER A 78 -3.72 7.83 -11.69
N LEU A 79 -5.05 7.82 -11.72
CA LEU A 79 -5.87 6.91 -10.94
C LEU A 79 -6.44 5.88 -11.92
N GLU A 80 -6.14 4.61 -11.74
CA GLU A 80 -6.49 3.54 -12.68
C GLU A 80 -6.68 2.21 -11.94
N SER A 81 -7.38 1.27 -12.57
CA SER A 81 -7.33 -0.14 -12.19
C SER A 81 -6.07 -0.76 -12.76
N TYR A 82 -5.31 -1.48 -11.92
CA TYR A 82 -4.05 -2.09 -12.31
C TYR A 82 -4.11 -3.61 -12.10
N PRO A 83 -3.71 -4.43 -13.09
CA PRO A 83 -3.74 -5.89 -12.99
C PRO A 83 -2.84 -6.38 -11.86
N ILE A 84 -3.34 -7.32 -11.06
CA ILE A 84 -2.58 -7.88 -9.94
C ILE A 84 -1.41 -8.74 -10.44
N GLU A 85 -1.57 -9.44 -11.57
CA GLU A 85 -0.48 -10.23 -12.17
C GLU A 85 0.77 -9.41 -12.53
N ASP A 86 0.61 -8.11 -12.76
CA ASP A 86 1.68 -7.20 -13.15
C ASP A 86 2.36 -6.53 -11.95
N LEU A 87 1.92 -6.84 -10.72
CA LEU A 87 2.44 -6.27 -9.49
C LEU A 87 3.50 -7.17 -8.84
N GLY A 88 4.60 -6.56 -8.43
CA GLY A 88 5.48 -7.09 -7.39
C GLY A 88 5.06 -6.61 -6.00
N THR A 89 5.32 -7.43 -4.98
CA THR A 89 5.08 -7.08 -3.57
C THR A 89 6.29 -6.42 -2.93
N VAL A 90 6.06 -5.44 -2.05
CA VAL A 90 7.06 -4.90 -1.13
C VAL A 90 6.43 -4.73 0.25
N LEU A 91 6.39 -5.77 1.07
CA LEU A 91 5.89 -5.59 2.43
C LEU A 91 6.87 -4.70 3.23
N PRO A 92 6.40 -3.67 3.96
CA PRO A 92 7.26 -2.85 4.80
C PRO A 92 7.90 -3.69 5.92
N GLU A 93 8.89 -3.12 6.63
CA GLU A 93 9.67 -3.73 7.74
C GLU A 93 8.86 -4.40 8.88
N THR A 94 7.53 -4.32 8.83
CA THR A 94 6.62 -5.11 9.66
C THR A 94 6.09 -6.26 8.83
N GLY A 95 6.69 -7.43 8.99
CA GLY A 95 6.26 -8.63 8.31
C GLY A 95 6.93 -9.84 8.92
N ASP A 96 6.24 -10.54 9.83
CA ASP A 96 6.63 -11.87 10.32
C ASP A 96 6.48 -12.94 9.22
N LEU A 97 6.15 -12.51 7.99
CA LEU A 97 6.08 -13.33 6.81
C LEU A 97 7.49 -13.68 6.32
N PRO A 98 7.74 -14.94 5.91
CA PRO A 98 9.06 -15.36 5.46
C PRO A 98 9.52 -14.52 4.26
N PRO A 99 10.76 -14.00 4.25
CA PRO A 99 11.24 -13.19 3.15
C PRO A 99 11.11 -13.83 1.77
N SER A 100 11.21 -15.16 1.64
CA SER A 100 11.00 -15.89 0.38
C SER A 100 9.65 -15.60 -0.24
N GLU A 101 8.60 -15.59 0.59
CA GLU A 101 7.21 -15.36 0.17
C GLU A 101 6.94 -13.88 -0.10
N LEU A 102 7.80 -12.99 0.41
CA LEU A 102 7.69 -11.57 0.16
C LEU A 102 8.35 -11.16 -1.15
N THR A 103 9.31 -11.96 -1.64
CA THR A 103 10.17 -11.65 -2.79
C THR A 103 9.56 -11.82 -4.18
N GLY A 104 8.37 -12.43 -4.25
CA GLY A 104 7.75 -12.87 -5.48
C GLY A 104 6.73 -11.92 -6.11
N PRO A 105 6.07 -12.38 -7.18
CA PRO A 105 4.85 -11.80 -7.72
C PRO A 105 3.79 -11.56 -6.63
N PHE A 106 3.00 -10.50 -6.77
CA PHE A 106 1.95 -10.18 -5.81
C PHE A 106 0.89 -11.28 -5.70
N THR A 107 0.59 -11.95 -6.82
CA THR A 107 -0.30 -13.13 -6.86
C THR A 107 0.12 -14.23 -5.91
N ASP A 108 1.43 -14.47 -5.81
CA ASP A 108 1.98 -15.56 -4.99
C ASP A 108 1.83 -15.20 -3.50
N VAL A 109 2.04 -13.92 -3.17
CA VAL A 109 1.81 -13.41 -1.80
C VAL A 109 0.33 -13.48 -1.42
N VAL A 110 -0.57 -13.13 -2.35
CA VAL A 110 -2.03 -13.24 -2.14
C VAL A 110 -2.42 -14.69 -1.85
N ALA A 111 -1.94 -15.64 -2.67
CA ALA A 111 -2.21 -17.06 -2.48
C ALA A 111 -1.69 -17.57 -1.13
N TYR A 112 -0.46 -17.22 -0.77
CA TYR A 112 0.14 -17.59 0.51
C TYR A 112 -0.67 -17.05 1.69
N VAL A 113 -0.97 -15.74 1.70
CA VAL A 113 -1.70 -15.13 2.82
C VAL A 113 -3.11 -15.72 2.94
N ARG A 114 -3.78 -16.02 1.81
CA ARG A 114 -5.08 -16.69 1.80
C ARG A 114 -5.02 -18.09 2.45
N GLU A 115 -4.02 -18.90 2.09
CA GLU A 115 -3.79 -20.21 2.72
C GLU A 115 -3.57 -20.08 4.23
N GLN A 116 -2.81 -19.07 4.67
CA GLN A 116 -2.58 -18.83 6.09
C GLN A 116 -3.83 -18.37 6.85
N ILE A 117 -4.75 -17.64 6.21
CA ILE A 117 -6.03 -17.25 6.82
C ILE A 117 -6.92 -18.48 7.02
N GLU A 118 -6.91 -19.42 6.07
CA GLU A 118 -7.67 -20.66 6.15
C GLU A 118 -7.10 -21.65 7.20
N ALA A 119 -5.84 -21.47 7.59
CA ALA A 119 -5.19 -22.28 8.60
C ALA A 119 -5.63 -21.86 10.02
N VAL A 120 -6.18 -22.80 10.79
CA VAL A 120 -6.77 -22.59 12.13
C VAL A 120 -5.81 -21.98 13.17
N ASP A 121 -4.49 -22.04 12.96
CA ASP A 121 -3.44 -21.63 13.91
C ASP A 121 -2.42 -20.63 13.31
N SER A 122 -2.83 -19.64 12.51
CA SER A 122 -1.89 -18.61 12.04
C SER A 122 -1.50 -17.63 13.14
N ASP A 123 -0.29 -17.79 13.67
CA ASP A 123 0.34 -16.85 14.63
C ASP A 123 0.95 -15.60 13.94
N SER A 124 0.80 -15.47 12.61
CA SER A 124 1.39 -14.34 11.90
C SER A 124 0.57 -13.07 12.13
N TYR A 125 1.15 -12.12 12.86
CA TYR A 125 0.57 -10.80 13.07
C TYR A 125 0.16 -10.11 11.76
N SER A 126 0.96 -10.29 10.70
CA SER A 126 0.69 -9.65 9.41
C SER A 126 -0.49 -10.28 8.67
N VAL A 127 -0.68 -11.60 8.81
CA VAL A 127 -1.83 -12.32 8.26
C VAL A 127 -3.09 -11.89 9.02
N GLN A 128 -3.07 -11.96 10.35
CA GLN A 128 -4.17 -11.51 11.19
C GLN A 128 -4.53 -10.05 10.93
N TYR A 129 -3.53 -9.19 10.72
CA TYR A 129 -3.76 -7.79 10.35
C TYR A 129 -4.48 -7.66 9.00
N VAL A 130 -4.07 -8.42 7.98
CA VAL A 130 -4.70 -8.39 6.65
C VAL A 130 -6.14 -8.93 6.70
N GLU A 131 -6.36 -10.04 7.40
CA GLU A 131 -7.69 -10.63 7.61
C GLU A 131 -8.64 -9.62 8.29
N ASN A 132 -8.18 -8.97 9.36
CA ASN A 132 -8.99 -7.98 10.07
C ASN A 132 -9.31 -6.72 9.25
N LEU A 133 -8.61 -6.46 8.14
CA LEU A 133 -8.96 -5.36 7.25
C LEU A 133 -10.26 -5.64 6.47
N GLU A 134 -10.73 -6.88 6.39
CA GLU A 134 -11.98 -7.27 5.73
C GLU A 134 -13.15 -6.41 6.24
N ALA A 135 -13.26 -6.27 7.56
CA ALA A 135 -14.32 -5.53 8.22
C ALA A 135 -14.38 -4.03 7.84
N VAL A 136 -13.30 -3.48 7.25
CA VAL A 136 -13.20 -2.08 6.88
C VAL A 136 -12.80 -1.87 5.42
N LEU A 137 -12.98 -2.87 4.55
CA LEU A 137 -12.61 -2.80 3.13
C LEU A 137 -13.23 -1.60 2.43
N ASN A 138 -14.50 -1.31 2.70
CA ASN A 138 -15.22 -0.18 2.12
C ASN A 138 -14.54 1.17 2.42
N LEU A 139 -13.91 1.28 3.60
CA LEU A 139 -13.24 2.48 4.05
C LEU A 139 -11.84 2.60 3.45
N ILE A 140 -11.09 1.50 3.38
CA ILE A 140 -9.76 1.53 2.78
C ILE A 140 -9.80 1.67 1.25
N ALA A 141 -10.91 1.27 0.60
CA ALA A 141 -11.14 1.49 -0.83
C ALA A 141 -11.22 2.98 -1.20
N GLU A 142 -11.62 3.85 -0.27
CA GLU A 142 -11.58 5.30 -0.45
C GLU A 142 -10.15 5.87 -0.45
N PHE A 143 -9.17 5.07 0.00
CA PHE A 143 -7.77 5.41 0.09
C PHE A 143 -6.92 4.50 -0.80
N PRO A 144 -6.99 4.66 -2.15
CA PRO A 144 -6.31 3.76 -3.09
C PRO A 144 -4.82 3.61 -2.79
N PRO A 145 -4.26 2.39 -2.92
CA PRO A 145 -2.82 2.16 -2.88
C PRO A 145 -2.04 2.95 -3.91
N ILE A 146 -0.73 3.01 -3.68
CA ILE A 146 0.21 3.69 -4.57
C ILE A 146 1.07 2.63 -5.23
N VAL A 147 0.94 2.55 -6.55
CA VAL A 147 1.78 1.74 -7.42
C VAL A 147 2.76 2.67 -8.12
N VAL A 148 4.01 2.24 -8.23
CA VAL A 148 5.00 2.95 -9.03
C VAL A 148 5.49 1.98 -10.09
N GLU A 149 5.35 2.37 -11.36
CA GLU A 149 5.96 1.62 -12.46
C GLU A 149 7.49 1.78 -12.33
N PRO A 150 8.26 0.67 -12.18
CA PRO A 150 9.69 0.76 -12.12
C PRO A 150 10.21 1.20 -13.49
N GLY A 151 10.77 2.41 -13.54
CA GLY A 151 11.64 2.86 -14.62
C GLY A 151 12.92 2.04 -14.61
N TRP A 152 12.85 0.85 -15.23
CA TRP A 152 13.89 -0.16 -15.43
C TRP A 152 14.60 -0.69 -14.17
N VAL A 153 14.29 -1.96 -13.83
CA VAL A 153 15.07 -3.08 -13.22
C VAL A 153 16.14 -2.79 -12.14
N GLN A 154 16.92 -1.71 -12.20
CA GLN A 154 18.15 -1.54 -11.40
C GLN A 154 17.98 -0.74 -10.11
N ARG A 155 17.03 0.21 -10.01
CA ARG A 155 16.88 1.04 -8.80
C ARG A 155 16.01 0.40 -7.73
N SER A 156 14.90 -0.23 -8.11
CA SER A 156 14.05 -0.97 -7.17
C SER A 156 14.77 -2.20 -6.64
N ALA A 157 15.48 -2.95 -7.49
CA ALA A 157 16.32 -4.07 -7.06
C ALA A 157 17.33 -3.70 -5.97
N LYS A 158 17.92 -2.48 -5.99
CA LYS A 158 18.87 -2.05 -4.95
C LYS A 158 18.19 -1.74 -3.60
N VAL A 159 17.00 -1.15 -3.61
CA VAL A 159 16.20 -0.90 -2.40
C VAL A 159 15.70 -2.23 -1.84
N MET A 160 15.19 -3.11 -2.70
CA MET A 160 14.66 -4.43 -2.33
C MET A 160 15.77 -5.37 -1.84
N LYS A 161 16.92 -5.43 -2.52
CA LYS A 161 18.09 -6.19 -2.05
C LYS A 161 18.61 -5.71 -0.70
N ARG A 162 18.49 -4.40 -0.39
CA ARG A 162 18.88 -3.86 0.92
C ARG A 162 17.91 -4.25 2.03
N HIS A 163 16.60 -4.26 1.76
CA HIS A 163 15.59 -4.66 2.75
C HIS A 163 15.54 -6.18 2.98
N HIS A 164 15.89 -6.99 1.97
CA HIS A 164 15.72 -8.45 1.99
C HIS A 164 17.02 -9.24 1.82
N GLY A 165 18.18 -8.68 2.18
CA GLY A 165 19.41 -9.47 2.33
C GLY A 165 20.04 -10.01 1.04
N GLY A 166 19.82 -9.36 -0.11
CA GLY A 166 20.54 -9.67 -1.36
C GLY A 166 20.00 -10.84 -2.19
N SER A 167 19.09 -11.66 -1.67
CA SER A 167 18.44 -12.77 -2.39
C SER A 167 17.19 -12.36 -3.17
N TRP A 168 16.86 -11.07 -3.21
CA TRP A 168 15.67 -10.60 -3.93
C TRP A 168 15.88 -10.66 -5.45
N ASP A 169 15.21 -11.63 -6.08
CA ASP A 169 15.13 -11.81 -7.53
C ASP A 169 13.78 -11.28 -8.05
N VAL A 170 13.68 -9.96 -8.27
CA VAL A 170 12.53 -9.42 -9.03
C VAL A 170 12.68 -9.96 -10.45
N ARG A 171 11.91 -10.99 -10.82
CA ARG A 171 11.43 -11.08 -12.21
C ARG A 171 10.85 -9.72 -12.55
N ALA A 172 11.34 -9.03 -13.57
CA ALA A 172 11.02 -7.63 -13.87
C ALA A 172 9.50 -7.36 -13.94
N MET A 173 8.86 -7.06 -12.80
CA MET A 173 7.42 -6.79 -12.75
C MET A 173 7.14 -5.36 -13.21
N PRO A 174 6.11 -5.13 -14.05
CA PRO A 174 5.73 -3.81 -14.55
C PRO A 174 5.33 -2.79 -13.48
N GLY A 175 4.92 -3.22 -12.29
CA GLY A 175 4.54 -2.36 -11.17
C GLY A 175 5.01 -2.91 -9.82
N TYR A 176 5.15 -2.03 -8.82
CA TYR A 176 5.23 -2.45 -7.42
C TYR A 176 4.43 -1.53 -6.52
N VAL A 177 3.84 -2.09 -5.46
CA VAL A 177 3.04 -1.34 -4.49
C VAL A 177 3.98 -0.69 -3.47
N GLU A 178 4.21 0.62 -3.61
CA GLU A 178 5.15 1.41 -2.78
C GLU A 178 4.59 1.71 -1.39
N ASP A 179 3.26 1.80 -1.26
CA ASP A 179 2.60 2.06 0.02
C ASP A 179 1.19 1.46 0.08
N GLY A 180 0.87 0.87 1.23
CA GLY A 180 -0.39 0.19 1.48
C GLY A 180 -0.52 -1.16 0.79
N ASN A 181 0.53 -1.98 0.89
CA ASN A 181 0.50 -3.38 0.50
C ASN A 181 -0.62 -4.15 1.22
N HIS A 182 -0.82 -3.93 2.52
CA HIS A 182 -1.85 -4.66 3.29
C HIS A 182 -3.27 -4.39 2.78
N ARG A 183 -3.60 -3.15 2.38
CA ARG A 183 -4.92 -2.85 1.78
C ARG A 183 -5.07 -3.49 0.41
N ALA A 184 -4.02 -3.47 -0.43
CA ALA A 184 -4.06 -4.12 -1.73
C ALA A 184 -4.25 -5.65 -1.58
N LEU A 185 -3.55 -6.25 -0.60
CA LEU A 185 -3.66 -7.68 -0.29
C LEU A 185 -5.06 -8.00 0.23
N ALA A 186 -5.57 -7.24 1.21
CA ALA A 186 -6.92 -7.43 1.73
C ALA A 186 -7.98 -7.30 0.62
N THR A 187 -7.88 -6.28 -0.24
CA THR A 187 -8.78 -6.16 -1.39
C THR A 187 -8.69 -7.39 -2.30
N ALA A 188 -7.49 -7.81 -2.69
CA ALA A 188 -7.32 -8.98 -3.56
C ALA A 188 -7.89 -10.27 -2.94
N ILE A 189 -7.67 -10.49 -1.64
CA ILE A 189 -8.09 -11.69 -0.91
C ILE A 189 -9.62 -11.76 -0.78
N HIS A 190 -10.25 -10.67 -0.35
CA HIS A 190 -11.65 -10.68 0.10
C HIS A 190 -12.66 -10.23 -0.97
N THR A 191 -12.21 -9.62 -2.07
CA THR A 191 -13.10 -9.19 -3.17
C THR A 191 -12.99 -10.07 -4.41
N ASP A 192 -12.08 -11.04 -4.42
CA ASP A 192 -11.71 -11.87 -5.59
C ASP A 192 -11.42 -11.04 -6.86
N SER A 193 -11.02 -9.78 -6.68
CA SER A 193 -10.67 -8.89 -7.78
C SER A 193 -9.33 -9.30 -8.37
N SER A 194 -9.24 -9.37 -9.71
CA SER A 194 -7.98 -9.51 -10.45
C SER A 194 -7.24 -8.17 -10.63
N GLU A 195 -7.86 -7.06 -10.22
CA GLU A 195 -7.32 -5.72 -10.35
C GLU A 195 -7.38 -4.95 -9.03
N VAL A 196 -6.52 -3.96 -8.88
CA VAL A 196 -6.58 -3.00 -7.76
C VAL A 196 -6.71 -1.57 -8.29
N THR A 197 -7.72 -0.84 -7.82
CA THR A 197 -7.80 0.61 -8.07
C THR A 197 -6.70 1.30 -7.28
N CYS A 198 -5.80 2.01 -7.95
CA CYS A 198 -4.62 2.60 -7.34
C CYS A 198 -4.17 3.88 -8.03
N PHE A 199 -3.35 4.66 -7.33
CA PHE A 199 -2.59 5.75 -7.94
C PHE A 199 -1.32 5.18 -8.57
N VAL A 200 -1.18 5.35 -9.88
CA VAL A 200 -0.02 4.83 -10.63
C VAL A 200 0.91 5.97 -10.97
N GLY A 201 2.14 5.87 -10.45
CA GLY A 201 3.21 6.82 -10.66
C GLY A 201 4.16 6.37 -11.76
N ARG A 202 4.22 7.12 -12.85
CA ARG A 202 5.14 6.90 -13.99
C ARG A 202 6.24 7.94 -13.98
N HIS A 203 7.51 7.54 -13.98
CA HIS A 203 8.60 8.51 -13.87
C HIS A 203 8.70 9.42 -15.12
N ARG A 204 8.66 10.75 -14.90
CA ARG A 204 8.68 11.77 -15.98
C ARG A 204 9.86 11.71 -16.94
N TRP A 205 10.99 11.18 -16.50
CA TRP A 205 12.24 11.12 -17.28
C TRP A 205 12.31 9.93 -18.21
N PHE A 206 11.30 9.05 -18.17
CA PHE A 206 11.20 7.84 -18.99
C PHE A 206 9.85 7.89 -19.71
N ARG A 207 9.73 8.82 -20.66
CA ARG A 207 8.65 8.77 -21.66
C ARG A 207 9.17 7.95 -22.84
N TRP A 208 8.36 6.99 -23.27
CA TRP A 208 8.55 6.19 -24.48
C TRP A 208 8.63 7.08 -25.71
#